data_AF-A0A417X3Y7-F1
#
_entry.id   AF-A0A417X3Y7-F1
#
_cell.length_a   1.000
_cell.length_b   1.000
_cell.length_c   1.000
_cell.angle_alpha   90.00
_cell.angle_beta   90.00
_cell.angle_gamma   90.00
#
_symmetry.space_group_name_H-M   'P 1'
#
loop_
_entity.id
_entity.type
_entity.pdbx_description
1 polymer ?
#
loop_
_entity_poly.entity_id
_entity_poly.type
_entity_poly.pdbx_seq_one_letter_code
_entity_poly.pdbx_strand_id
1 'polypeptide(L)'
;MKRKNDKLELILLGVGILLLLLLFVVKRRLDAPEETATAESRTETMEGKKQEETIQNMEQENAAFLNSKKEEQKETTAAGPVQIRVLLTDCGKLGYAQKQVSLRGNASLSMNDGAYIASPQETICVTEQECGEVVHVVPADETAGTAVSLTGKPEDETVYPGSFVIYKSEEGLLVVNELDLEMYLRYVVPSEMPSSYEKEH
;
A
#
# COMPACT_ATOMS: atom_id res chain seq x y z
N MET A 1 47.42 -7.74 -36.64
CA MET A 1 46.49 -8.30 -35.62
C MET A 1 45.42 -7.27 -35.27
N LYS A 2 44.24 -7.35 -35.92
CA LYS A 2 43.06 -6.49 -35.71
C LYS A 2 41.88 -7.43 -35.38
N ARG A 3 41.67 -7.77 -34.11
CA ARG A 3 40.60 -8.70 -33.65
C ARG A 3 39.92 -8.26 -32.34
N LYS A 4 40.25 -7.08 -31.82
CA LYS A 4 39.72 -6.62 -30.52
C LYS A 4 38.41 -5.84 -30.66
N ASN A 5 38.15 -5.23 -31.82
CA ASN A 5 36.97 -4.38 -32.03
C ASN A 5 35.75 -5.18 -32.50
N ASP A 6 35.94 -6.32 -33.17
CA ASP A 6 34.83 -7.10 -33.74
C ASP A 6 33.87 -7.66 -32.68
N LYS A 7 34.38 -7.95 -31.48
CA LYS A 7 33.55 -8.41 -30.35
C LYS A 7 32.75 -7.28 -29.71
N LEU A 8 33.32 -6.06 -29.67
CA LEU A 8 32.64 -4.87 -29.14
C LEU A 8 31.54 -4.41 -30.10
N GLU A 9 31.81 -4.41 -31.41
CA GLU A 9 30.82 -4.14 -32.46
C GLU A 9 29.64 -5.11 -32.39
N LEU A 10 29.91 -6.42 -32.20
CA LEU A 10 28.85 -7.43 -32.09
C LEU A 10 27.98 -7.26 -30.84
N ILE A 11 28.58 -6.86 -29.71
CA ILE A 11 27.85 -6.56 -28.47
C ILE A 11 27.01 -5.30 -28.62
N LEU A 12 27.58 -4.25 -29.23
CA LEU A 12 26.89 -2.98 -29.45
C LEU A 12 25.68 -3.15 -30.39
N LEU A 13 25.82 -3.95 -31.44
CA LEU A 13 24.73 -4.33 -32.34
C LEU A 13 23.62 -5.10 -31.61
N GLY A 14 24.00 -6.05 -30.75
CA GLY A 14 23.04 -6.83 -29.94
C GLY A 14 22.23 -5.96 -28.99
N VAL A 15 22.88 -5.04 -28.28
CA VAL A 15 22.22 -4.10 -27.36
C VAL A 15 21.31 -3.12 -28.12
N GLY A 16 21.74 -2.65 -29.29
CA GLY A 16 20.92 -1.77 -30.15
C GLY A 16 19.63 -2.43 -30.64
N ILE A 17 19.70 -3.70 -31.07
CA ILE A 17 18.50 -4.46 -31.50
C ILE A 17 17.55 -4.68 -30.33
N LEU A 18 18.08 -5.00 -29.14
CA LEU A 18 17.26 -5.21 -27.94
C LEU A 18 16.51 -3.93 -27.52
N LEU A 19 17.17 -2.77 -27.58
CA LEU A 19 16.53 -1.48 -27.31
C LEU A 19 15.42 -1.14 -28.32
N LEU A 20 15.63 -1.42 -29.61
CA LEU A 20 14.61 -1.19 -30.64
C LEU A 20 13.37 -2.08 -30.44
N LEU A 21 13.55 -3.33 -30.00
CA LEU A 21 12.44 -4.23 -29.68
C LEU A 21 11.66 -3.77 -28.45
N LEU A 22 12.34 -3.27 -27.41
CA LEU A 22 11.68 -2.69 -26.23
C LEU A 22 10.86 -1.46 -26.59
N LEU A 23 11.40 -0.56 -27.41
CA LEU A 23 10.67 0.62 -27.90
C LEU A 23 9.46 0.23 -28.77
N PHE A 24 9.57 -0.83 -29.56
CA PHE A 24 8.45 -1.35 -30.35
C PHE A 24 7.32 -1.92 -29.49
N VAL A 25 7.66 -2.61 -28.38
CA VAL A 25 6.67 -3.11 -27.40
C VAL A 25 5.97 -1.95 -26.70
N VAL A 26 6.71 -0.91 -26.29
CA VAL A 26 6.13 0.31 -25.67
C VAL A 26 5.24 1.06 -26.65
N LYS A 27 5.65 1.21 -27.92
CA LYS A 27 4.83 1.86 -28.96
C LYS A 27 3.52 1.11 -29.22
N ARG A 28 3.55 -0.24 -29.24
CA ARG A 28 2.34 -1.07 -29.35
C ARG A 28 1.38 -0.96 -28.17
N ARG A 29 1.83 -0.49 -27.01
CA ARG A 29 0.96 -0.26 -25.84
C ARG A 29 0.31 1.12 -25.85
N LEU A 30 0.87 2.09 -26.59
CA LEU A 30 0.30 3.43 -26.74
C LEU A 30 -0.75 3.55 -27.85
N ASP A 31 -0.74 2.68 -28.86
CA ASP A 31 -1.65 2.75 -30.02
C ASP A 31 -3.01 2.01 -29.79
N ALA A 32 -3.53 1.97 -28.55
CA ALA A 32 -4.88 1.48 -28.28
C ALA A 32 -5.92 2.62 -28.40
N PRO A 33 -6.86 2.58 -29.37
CA PRO A 33 -7.83 3.65 -29.56
C PRO A 33 -8.94 3.60 -28.51
N GLU A 34 -9.17 4.75 -27.88
CA GLU A 34 -10.36 5.07 -27.08
C GLU A 34 -11.57 5.18 -28.02
N GLU A 35 -12.61 4.36 -27.81
CA GLU A 35 -13.88 4.49 -28.53
C GLU A 35 -14.75 5.58 -27.88
N THR A 36 -15.00 6.60 -28.68
CA THR A 36 -15.97 7.69 -28.50
C THR A 36 -17.41 7.20 -28.59
N ALA A 37 -18.34 7.83 -27.84
CA ALA A 37 -19.71 8.03 -28.32
C ALA A 37 -20.40 9.21 -27.62
N THR A 38 -20.38 10.35 -28.31
CA THR A 38 -21.29 11.48 -28.15
C THR A 38 -22.65 11.13 -28.76
N ALA A 39 -23.77 11.49 -28.12
CA ALA A 39 -25.05 11.64 -28.81
C ALA A 39 -25.99 12.58 -28.04
N GLU A 40 -26.01 13.84 -28.47
CA GLU A 40 -27.12 14.76 -28.23
C GLU A 40 -28.34 14.31 -29.06
N SER A 41 -29.55 14.42 -28.51
CA SER A 41 -30.73 14.67 -29.33
C SER A 41 -31.85 15.32 -28.50
N ARG A 42 -32.40 16.37 -29.12
CA ARG A 42 -33.39 17.34 -28.68
C ARG A 42 -34.77 16.92 -29.15
N THR A 43 -35.80 17.05 -28.31
CA THR A 43 -37.15 17.52 -28.73
C THR A 43 -37.99 17.90 -27.51
N GLU A 44 -38.50 19.13 -27.55
CA GLU A 44 -39.45 19.70 -26.60
C GLU A 44 -40.91 19.38 -27.00
N THR A 45 -41.80 19.42 -26.01
CA THR A 45 -43.19 19.95 -26.02
C THR A 45 -44.32 18.94 -25.78
N MET A 46 -45.17 19.34 -24.82
CA MET A 46 -46.52 18.87 -24.47
C MET A 46 -46.61 17.99 -23.21
N GLU A 47 -47.04 18.60 -22.09
CA GLU A 47 -48.05 18.09 -21.13
C GLU A 47 -47.99 18.81 -19.75
N GLY A 48 -48.27 20.12 -19.74
CA GLY A 48 -48.30 20.96 -18.53
C GLY A 48 -49.49 20.74 -17.59
N LYS A 49 -50.01 19.51 -17.45
CA LYS A 49 -51.05 19.18 -16.45
C LYS A 49 -50.90 17.79 -15.80
N LYS A 50 -49.79 17.10 -16.06
CA LYS A 50 -49.46 15.79 -15.47
C LYS A 50 -48.09 15.80 -14.75
N GLN A 51 -47.63 16.98 -14.34
CA GLN A 51 -46.28 17.16 -13.80
C GLN A 51 -46.23 17.20 -12.26
N GLU A 52 -47.30 17.61 -11.57
CA GLU A 52 -47.32 17.63 -10.09
C GLU A 52 -47.51 16.24 -9.47
N GLU A 53 -48.37 15.38 -10.02
CA GLU A 53 -48.52 13.99 -9.54
C GLU A 53 -47.28 13.13 -9.84
N THR A 54 -46.55 13.45 -10.90
CA THR A 54 -45.34 12.69 -11.30
C THR A 54 -44.16 13.03 -10.39
N ILE A 55 -44.03 14.27 -9.91
CA ILE A 55 -42.94 14.68 -8.99
C ILE A 55 -43.12 14.05 -7.61
N GLN A 56 -44.34 14.03 -7.07
CA GLN A 56 -44.61 13.39 -5.78
C GLN A 56 -44.36 11.88 -5.81
N ASN A 57 -44.74 11.21 -6.90
CA ASN A 57 -44.45 9.79 -7.08
C ASN A 57 -42.94 9.52 -7.19
N MET A 58 -42.19 10.38 -7.90
CA MET A 58 -40.72 10.25 -8.03
C MET A 58 -39.98 10.49 -6.70
N GLU A 59 -40.44 11.45 -5.89
CA GLU A 59 -39.89 11.69 -4.54
C GLU A 59 -40.18 10.51 -3.60
N GLN A 60 -41.37 9.92 -3.69
CA GLN A 60 -41.77 8.78 -2.87
C GLN A 60 -41.06 7.49 -3.29
N GLU A 61 -40.85 7.28 -4.60
CA GLU A 61 -40.06 6.17 -5.15
C GLU A 61 -38.57 6.33 -4.82
N ASN A 62 -38.02 7.55 -4.89
CA ASN A 62 -36.65 7.85 -4.48
C ASN A 62 -36.46 7.70 -2.96
N ALA A 63 -37.43 8.08 -2.13
CA ALA A 63 -37.39 7.88 -0.68
C ALA A 63 -37.50 6.38 -0.32
N ALA A 64 -38.34 5.62 -1.01
CA ALA A 64 -38.45 4.18 -0.86
C ALA A 64 -37.17 3.46 -1.32
N PHE A 65 -36.56 3.91 -2.43
CA PHE A 65 -35.30 3.40 -2.95
C PHE A 65 -34.11 3.75 -2.02
N LEU A 66 -34.09 4.94 -1.44
CA LEU A 66 -33.08 5.32 -0.44
C LEU A 66 -33.25 4.54 0.86
N ASN A 67 -34.49 4.27 1.29
CA ASN A 67 -34.77 3.44 2.46
C ASN A 67 -34.45 1.95 2.21
N SER A 68 -34.77 1.40 1.04
CA SER A 68 -34.42 0.02 0.69
C SER A 68 -32.90 -0.14 0.53
N LYS A 69 -32.21 0.87 -0.02
CA LYS A 69 -30.74 0.90 -0.11
C LYS A 69 -30.07 1.12 1.24
N LYS A 70 -30.74 1.79 2.19
CA LYS A 70 -30.30 1.92 3.59
C LYS A 70 -30.48 0.63 4.39
N GLU A 71 -31.40 -0.24 3.97
CA GLU A 71 -31.59 -1.58 4.54
C GLU A 71 -30.70 -2.64 3.88
N GLU A 72 -30.37 -2.51 2.59
CA GLU A 72 -29.43 -3.40 1.88
C GLU A 72 -27.95 -3.01 2.00
N GLN A 73 -27.63 -1.78 2.44
CA GLN A 73 -26.31 -1.43 3.00
C GLN A 73 -26.26 -1.61 4.51
N LYS A 74 -26.92 -2.65 5.03
CA LYS A 74 -26.55 -3.31 6.27
C LYS A 74 -25.58 -4.47 6.00
N GLU A 75 -24.72 -4.31 5.00
CA GLU A 75 -23.45 -5.05 4.95
C GLU A 75 -22.56 -4.50 6.06
N THR A 76 -22.54 -5.26 7.16
CA THR A 76 -21.48 -5.32 8.17
C THR A 76 -20.60 -4.07 8.27
N THR A 77 -21.12 -3.00 8.86
CA THR A 77 -20.26 -2.05 9.57
C THR A 77 -19.72 -2.79 10.78
N ALA A 78 -18.66 -3.58 10.58
CA ALA A 78 -17.74 -3.89 11.65
C ALA A 78 -17.15 -2.53 12.05
N ALA A 79 -17.78 -1.89 13.04
CA ALA A 79 -17.42 -0.59 13.58
C ALA A 79 -16.12 -0.66 14.40
N GLY A 80 -15.11 -1.35 13.87
CA GLY A 80 -13.76 -1.40 14.39
C GLY A 80 -12.84 -0.50 13.55
N PRO A 81 -11.69 -0.10 14.11
CA PRO A 81 -10.67 0.61 13.34
C PRO A 81 -10.24 -0.24 12.14
N VAL A 82 -10.12 0.40 10.97
CA VAL A 82 -9.63 -0.26 9.75
C VAL A 82 -8.14 -0.49 9.92
N GLN A 83 -7.71 -1.75 9.96
CA GLN A 83 -6.29 -2.11 10.05
C GLN A 83 -5.67 -2.20 8.65
N ILE A 84 -4.44 -1.70 8.51
CA ILE A 84 -3.63 -1.80 7.29
C ILE A 84 -2.35 -2.60 7.56
N ARG A 85 -1.85 -3.27 6.52
CA ARG A 85 -0.61 -4.06 6.55
C ARG A 85 0.37 -3.47 5.54
N VAL A 86 1.53 -3.03 6.01
CA VAL A 86 2.53 -2.34 5.19
C VAL A 86 3.79 -3.21 5.14
N LEU A 87 4.13 -3.70 3.95
CA LEU A 87 5.38 -4.41 3.72
C LEU A 87 6.54 -3.42 3.66
N LEU A 88 7.52 -3.57 4.54
CA LEU A 88 8.66 -2.66 4.64
C LEU A 88 9.79 -3.07 3.67
N THR A 89 10.54 -2.07 3.20
CA THR A 89 11.73 -2.24 2.35
C THR A 89 12.76 -1.19 2.71
N ASP A 90 14.04 -1.47 2.44
CA ASP A 90 15.19 -0.58 2.67
C ASP A 90 15.32 0.51 1.58
N CYS A 91 14.19 1.07 1.15
CA CYS A 91 14.05 1.91 -0.03
C CYS A 91 14.49 1.20 -1.33
N GLY A 92 14.36 -0.12 -1.38
CA GLY A 92 14.63 -0.94 -2.57
C GLY A 92 16.11 -1.20 -2.87
N LYS A 93 17.02 -1.01 -1.91
CA LYS A 93 18.46 -1.32 -2.12
C LYS A 93 18.70 -2.84 -2.10
N LEU A 94 18.01 -3.57 -1.23
CA LEU A 94 18.02 -5.03 -1.12
C LEU A 94 16.69 -5.66 -1.54
N GLY A 95 15.65 -4.85 -1.75
CA GLY A 95 14.31 -5.31 -2.10
C GLY A 95 13.44 -5.50 -0.85
N TYR A 96 12.46 -6.40 -0.92
CA TYR A 96 11.54 -6.66 0.20
C TYR A 96 12.04 -7.75 1.14
N ALA A 97 12.78 -8.73 0.63
CA ALA A 97 13.33 -9.83 1.42
C ALA A 97 14.64 -9.40 2.11
N GLN A 98 14.65 -9.46 3.44
CA GLN A 98 15.76 -9.04 4.30
C GLN A 98 16.48 -10.24 4.89
N LYS A 99 17.80 -10.19 5.03
CA LYS A 99 18.55 -11.29 5.65
C LYS A 99 18.43 -11.34 7.17
N GLN A 100 18.25 -10.16 7.77
CA GLN A 100 18.12 -9.97 9.21
C GLN A 100 17.33 -8.71 9.48
N VAL A 101 16.69 -8.65 10.65
CA VAL A 101 15.92 -7.50 11.11
C VAL A 101 16.26 -7.27 12.57
N SER A 102 16.44 -6.02 12.98
CA SER A 102 16.50 -5.68 14.40
C SER A 102 15.30 -4.82 14.80
N LEU A 103 14.76 -5.09 15.99
CA LEU A 103 13.65 -4.36 16.59
C LEU A 103 14.03 -3.92 18.00
N ARG A 104 13.75 -2.66 18.33
CA ARG A 104 13.92 -2.11 19.68
C ARG A 104 12.71 -1.25 20.03
N GLY A 105 11.97 -1.68 21.05
CA GLY A 105 10.78 -0.97 21.52
C GLY A 105 11.12 0.14 22.51
N ASN A 106 10.37 1.25 22.45
CA ASN A 106 10.35 2.23 23.53
C ASN A 106 9.51 1.77 24.74
N ALA A 107 8.63 0.80 24.52
CA ALA A 107 7.99 -0.03 25.52
C ALA A 107 8.48 -1.48 25.39
N SER A 108 8.07 -2.37 26.31
CA SER A 108 8.36 -3.80 26.18
C SER A 108 7.77 -4.37 24.89
N LEU A 109 8.50 -5.30 24.26
CA LEU A 109 8.03 -6.02 23.08
C LEU A 109 7.72 -7.47 23.45
N SER A 110 6.51 -7.92 23.14
CA SER A 110 6.09 -9.31 23.24
C SER A 110 6.35 -10.03 21.92
N MET A 111 7.05 -11.16 21.98
CA MET A 111 7.34 -12.02 20.82
C MET A 111 6.51 -13.31 20.89
N ASN A 112 5.92 -13.71 19.77
CA ASN A 112 5.16 -14.96 19.61
C ASN A 112 4.16 -15.19 20.76
N ASP A 113 3.24 -14.24 20.93
CA ASP A 113 2.20 -14.26 21.95
C ASP A 113 2.73 -14.39 23.40
N GLY A 114 3.88 -13.76 23.67
CA GLY A 114 4.46 -13.67 25.02
C GLY A 114 5.45 -14.79 25.37
N ALA A 115 5.86 -15.62 24.41
CA ALA A 115 6.91 -16.61 24.60
C ALA A 115 8.24 -15.98 25.05
N TYR A 116 8.49 -14.75 24.60
CA TYR A 116 9.59 -13.92 25.08
C TYR A 116 9.12 -12.46 25.17
N ILE A 117 9.54 -11.77 26.22
CA ILE A 117 9.22 -10.36 26.46
C ILE A 117 10.53 -9.60 26.59
N ALA A 118 10.82 -8.74 25.63
CA ALA A 118 11.96 -7.85 25.68
C ALA A 118 11.66 -6.61 26.53
N SER A 119 12.67 -6.15 27.26
CA SER A 119 12.61 -4.91 28.03
C SER A 119 12.62 -3.68 27.10
N PRO A 120 12.12 -2.52 27.55
CA PRO A 120 12.31 -1.28 26.81
C PRO A 120 13.79 -1.05 26.48
N GLN A 121 14.09 -0.61 25.27
CA GLN A 121 15.44 -0.41 24.74
C GLN A 121 16.30 -1.68 24.56
N GLU A 122 15.77 -2.88 24.83
CA GLU A 122 16.43 -4.12 24.45
C GLU A 122 16.32 -4.31 22.94
N THR A 123 17.45 -4.59 22.28
CA THR A 123 17.47 -4.84 20.82
C THR A 123 17.34 -6.33 20.58
N ILE A 124 16.31 -6.71 19.84
CA ILE A 124 16.07 -8.08 19.40
C ILE A 124 16.50 -8.19 17.95
N CYS A 125 17.27 -9.22 17.62
CA CYS A 125 17.64 -9.53 16.24
C CYS A 125 16.87 -10.78 15.81
N VAL A 126 16.28 -10.73 14.61
CA VAL A 126 15.63 -11.86 13.96
C VAL A 126 16.41 -12.15 12.68
N THR A 127 16.93 -13.36 12.58
CA THR A 127 17.64 -13.86 11.40
C THR A 127 16.83 -14.98 10.74
N GLU A 128 17.10 -15.29 9.47
CA GLU A 128 16.46 -16.42 8.80
C GLU A 128 16.69 -17.77 9.51
N GLN A 129 17.82 -17.91 10.22
CA GLN A 129 18.17 -19.14 10.93
C GLN A 129 17.35 -19.32 12.20
N GLU A 130 17.10 -18.24 12.93
CA GLU A 130 16.38 -18.24 14.20
C GLU A 130 14.86 -18.05 14.00
N CYS A 131 14.46 -17.47 12.88
CA CYS A 131 13.07 -17.35 12.49
C CYS A 131 12.50 -18.73 12.12
N GLY A 132 11.41 -19.09 12.80
CA GLY A 132 10.53 -20.17 12.37
C GLY A 132 9.78 -19.78 11.09
N GLU A 133 8.51 -20.18 10.98
CA GLU A 133 7.64 -19.77 9.85
C GLU A 133 7.33 -18.27 9.91
N VAL A 134 6.96 -17.80 11.12
CA VAL A 134 6.48 -16.45 11.38
C VAL A 134 6.90 -16.02 12.79
N VAL A 135 7.19 -14.73 12.95
CA VAL A 135 7.40 -14.11 14.26
C VAL A 135 6.45 -12.92 14.39
N HIS A 136 5.65 -12.92 15.46
CA HIS A 136 4.79 -11.80 15.82
C HIS A 136 5.49 -10.94 16.87
N VAL A 137 5.54 -9.62 16.65
CA VAL A 137 6.13 -8.64 17.57
C VAL A 137 5.05 -7.62 17.92
N VAL A 138 4.65 -7.59 19.19
CA VAL A 138 3.60 -6.69 19.69
C VAL A 138 4.16 -5.82 20.80
N PRO A 139 4.24 -4.49 20.63
CA PRO A 139 4.64 -3.61 21.73
C PRO A 139 3.54 -3.54 22.81
N ALA A 140 3.94 -3.36 24.06
CA ALA A 140 3.00 -3.14 25.16
C ALA A 140 2.22 -1.82 25.04
N ASP A 141 2.76 -0.87 24.26
CA ASP A 141 2.11 0.38 23.85
C ASP A 141 2.41 0.60 22.36
N GLU A 142 1.38 0.43 21.52
CA GLU A 142 1.48 0.56 20.05
C GLU A 142 1.82 1.98 19.58
N THR A 143 1.64 2.99 20.44
CA THR A 143 1.92 4.39 20.13
C THR A 143 3.33 4.83 20.54
N ALA A 144 4.00 4.08 21.43
CA ALA A 144 5.35 4.39 21.91
C ALA A 144 6.42 4.30 20.82
N GLY A 145 6.14 3.57 19.74
CA GLY A 145 7.02 3.37 18.60
C GLY A 145 8.07 2.29 18.82
N THR A 146 8.39 1.60 17.73
CA THR A 146 9.42 0.56 17.64
C THR A 146 10.45 0.99 16.62
N ALA A 147 11.70 1.09 17.03
CA ALA A 147 12.82 1.29 16.12
C ALA A 147 13.08 -0.02 15.37
N VAL A 148 12.98 0.02 14.04
CA VAL A 148 13.18 -1.13 13.16
C VAL A 148 14.31 -0.83 12.20
N SER A 149 15.27 -1.75 12.11
CA SER A 149 16.29 -1.76 11.06
C SER A 149 16.17 -3.03 10.21
N LEU A 150 16.08 -2.84 8.89
CA LEU A 150 15.96 -3.92 7.92
C LEU A 150 17.31 -4.48 7.49
N THR A 151 18.42 -3.82 7.85
CA THR A 151 19.77 -4.38 7.70
C THR A 151 20.36 -4.90 9.01
N GLY A 152 19.63 -4.75 10.12
CA GLY A 152 20.02 -5.07 11.49
C GLY A 152 21.14 -4.18 12.05
N LYS A 153 21.34 -3.01 11.45
CA LYS A 153 22.30 -2.01 11.91
C LYS A 153 21.58 -0.87 12.64
N PRO A 154 22.24 -0.17 13.56
CA PRO A 154 21.61 0.95 14.25
C PRO A 154 21.46 2.20 13.37
N GLU A 155 22.32 2.38 12.36
CA GLU A 155 22.33 3.59 11.52
C GLU A 155 21.15 3.71 10.52
N ASP A 156 20.43 2.62 10.26
CA ASP A 156 19.27 2.58 9.36
C ASP A 156 17.95 2.37 10.10
N GLU A 157 17.95 2.55 11.43
CA GLU A 157 16.73 2.43 12.23
C GLU A 157 15.73 3.53 11.88
N THR A 158 14.48 3.12 11.67
CA THR A 158 13.33 4.02 11.55
C THR A 158 12.29 3.62 12.59
N VAL A 159 11.68 4.60 13.24
CA VAL A 159 10.67 4.36 14.28
C VAL A 159 9.28 4.28 13.65
N TYR A 160 8.62 3.15 13.82
CA TYR A 160 7.27 2.89 13.32
C TYR A 160 6.32 2.61 14.49
N PRO A 161 5.06 3.09 14.45
CA PRO A 161 4.02 2.67 15.37
C PRO A 161 3.45 1.29 15.00
N GLY A 162 2.64 0.72 15.90
CA GLY A 162 1.93 -0.53 15.65
C GLY A 162 2.75 -1.79 15.93
N SER A 163 2.25 -2.91 15.42
CA SER A 163 2.80 -4.25 15.60
C SER A 163 3.51 -4.73 14.33
N PHE A 164 4.29 -5.81 14.43
CA PHE A 164 5.04 -6.36 13.30
C PHE A 164 4.82 -7.87 13.17
N VAL A 165 4.78 -8.32 11.93
CA VAL A 165 4.80 -9.74 11.57
C VAL A 165 5.96 -9.97 10.61
N ILE A 166 6.84 -10.87 10.99
CA ILE A 166 8.03 -11.22 10.21
C ILE A 166 7.82 -12.62 9.64
N TYR A 167 7.69 -12.73 8.32
CA TYR A 167 7.54 -14.01 7.64
C TYR A 167 8.87 -14.49 7.11
N LYS A 168 9.13 -15.78 7.24
CA LYS A 168 10.23 -16.43 6.52
C LYS A 168 9.78 -16.82 5.11
N SER A 169 10.58 -16.45 4.13
CA SER A 169 10.41 -16.83 2.71
C SER A 169 11.71 -17.47 2.18
N GLU A 170 11.65 -18.02 0.96
CA GLU A 170 12.85 -18.57 0.29
C GLU A 170 13.92 -17.50 0.00
N GLU A 171 13.51 -16.25 -0.19
CA GLU A 171 14.39 -15.13 -0.53
C GLU A 171 14.92 -14.38 0.71
N GLY A 172 14.35 -14.63 1.89
CA GLY A 172 14.69 -13.98 3.16
C GLY A 172 13.46 -13.68 4.02
N LEU A 173 13.60 -12.71 4.92
CA LEU A 173 12.57 -12.25 5.85
C LEU A 173 11.72 -11.12 5.24
N LEU A 174 10.40 -11.26 5.30
CA LEU A 174 9.46 -10.19 4.93
C LEU A 174 8.93 -9.53 6.19
N VAL A 175 9.08 -8.22 6.31
CA VAL A 175 8.66 -7.45 7.49
C VAL A 175 7.39 -6.69 7.19
N VAL A 176 6.31 -7.05 7.86
CA VAL A 176 5.00 -6.40 7.71
C VAL A 176 4.70 -5.62 8.99
N ASN A 177 4.42 -4.32 8.85
CA ASN A 177 3.89 -3.49 9.92
C ASN A 177 2.35 -3.50 9.87
N GLU A 178 1.73 -3.82 10.99
CA GLU A 178 0.27 -3.85 11.18
C GLU A 178 -0.13 -2.72 12.12
N LEU A 179 -0.98 -1.83 11.64
CA LEU A 179 -1.39 -0.62 12.35
C LEU A 179 -2.75 -0.12 11.85
N ASP A 180 -3.38 0.75 12.62
CA ASP A 180 -4.63 1.40 12.21
C ASP A 180 -4.40 2.35 11.02
N LEU A 181 -5.37 2.39 10.12
CA LEU A 181 -5.35 3.24 8.93
C LEU A 181 -5.21 4.72 9.29
N GLU A 182 -5.90 5.19 10.33
CA GLU A 182 -5.76 6.58 10.79
C GLU A 182 -4.33 6.89 11.23
N MET A 183 -3.71 5.95 11.96
CA MET A 183 -2.32 6.09 12.40
C MET A 183 -1.40 6.15 11.18
N TYR A 184 -1.55 5.26 10.21
CA TYR A 184 -0.76 5.28 8.97
C TYR A 184 -0.90 6.62 8.22
N LEU A 185 -2.14 7.09 8.01
CA LEU A 185 -2.41 8.34 7.32
C LEU A 185 -1.82 9.56 8.03
N ARG A 186 -1.69 9.53 9.37
CA ARG A 186 -1.04 10.60 10.13
C ARG A 186 0.42 10.83 9.72
N TYR A 187 1.13 9.79 9.30
CA TYR A 187 2.53 9.87 8.90
C TYR A 187 2.71 10.10 7.40
N VAL A 188 1.82 9.55 6.57
CA VAL A 188 1.92 9.66 5.10
C VAL A 188 1.37 10.96 4.55
N VAL A 189 0.27 11.48 5.10
CA VAL A 189 -0.32 12.71 4.57
C VAL A 189 0.66 13.89 4.64
N PRO A 190 1.36 14.16 5.75
CA PRO A 190 2.33 15.25 5.81
C PRO A 190 3.51 15.13 4.83
N SER A 191 3.87 13.92 4.38
CA SER A 191 4.94 13.73 3.39
C SER A 191 4.51 14.07 1.97
N GLU A 192 3.22 13.92 1.63
CA GLU A 192 2.66 14.25 0.30
C GLU A 192 2.04 15.65 0.25
N MET A 193 1.43 16.08 1.35
CA MET A 193 0.78 17.38 1.52
C MET A 193 1.44 18.11 2.70
N PRO A 194 2.36 19.04 2.42
CA PRO A 194 2.99 19.85 3.47
C PRO A 194 1.93 20.52 4.34
N SER A 195 2.19 20.61 5.64
CA SER A 195 1.27 21.23 6.60
C SER A 195 0.95 22.70 6.32
N SER A 196 1.66 23.34 5.40
CA SER A 196 1.40 24.70 4.92
C SER A 196 0.20 24.81 3.97
N TYR A 197 -0.37 23.69 3.52
CA TYR A 197 -1.53 23.69 2.63
C TYR A 197 -2.78 24.00 3.46
N GLU A 198 -3.63 24.88 2.94
CA GLU A 198 -4.90 25.24 3.57
C GLU A 198 -5.88 24.06 3.52
N LYS A 199 -6.79 23.99 4.49
CA LYS A 199 -7.89 23.03 4.43
C LYS A 199 -8.85 23.46 3.33
N GLU A 200 -9.28 22.51 2.50
CA GLU A 200 -10.33 22.78 1.52
C GLU A 200 -11.64 23.15 2.25
N HIS A 201 -12.28 24.21 1.78
CA HIS A 201 -13.48 24.82 2.35
C HIS A 201 -14.73 24.43 1.56
#